data_AF-V5UUM1-F1
#
_entry.id   AF-V5UUM1-F1
#
_cell.length_a   1.000
_cell.length_b   1.000
_cell.length_c   1.000
_cell.angle_alpha   90.00
_cell.angle_beta   90.00
_cell.angle_gamma   90.00
#
_symmetry.space_group_name_H-M   'P 1'
#
loop_
_entity.id
_entity.type
_entity.pdbx_description
1 polymer ?
#
loop_
_entity_poly.entity_id
_entity_poly.type
_entity_poly.pdbx_seq_one_letter_code
_entity_poly.pdbx_strand_id
1 'polypeptide(L)'
;AQLIDGGPWCKFKNPNTGHDIIVKDVIADAFLQQILLRPAEYNVIATLNLNGDYISDALAAQVGGIGIAPGANLSDSVAMFEATHGTAPKYAGKDYVNPGSEILSAEMMLRHMGWNEAADLIITCMEKSILSKNVTYDFARLL
;
A
#
# COMPACT_ATOMS: atom_id res chain seq x y z
N ALA A 1 26.11 4.43 -8.53
CA ALA A 1 25.00 5.28 -8.99
C ALA A 1 25.55 6.46 -9.77
N GLN A 2 24.82 6.96 -10.77
CA GLN A 2 25.17 8.13 -11.58
C GLN A 2 24.22 9.27 -11.24
N LEU A 3 24.72 10.48 -11.02
CA LEU A 3 23.87 11.65 -10.80
C LEU A 3 23.10 12.00 -12.07
N ILE A 4 21.86 12.46 -11.91
CA ILE A 4 21.00 12.94 -12.99
C ILE A 4 21.01 14.47 -12.95
N ASP A 5 21.27 15.11 -14.09
CA ASP A 5 21.17 16.57 -14.30
C ASP A 5 21.88 17.45 -13.26
N GLY A 6 22.92 16.92 -12.61
CA GLY A 6 23.65 17.61 -11.53
C GLY A 6 22.84 17.84 -10.24
N GLY A 7 21.64 17.27 -10.14
CA GLY A 7 20.77 17.36 -8.97
C GLY A 7 20.99 16.24 -7.94
N PRO A 8 20.13 16.16 -6.91
CA PRO A 8 20.23 15.13 -5.86
C PRO A 8 19.78 13.74 -6.32
N TRP A 9 19.21 13.64 -7.52
CA TRP A 9 18.69 12.38 -8.05
C TRP A 9 19.80 11.53 -8.62
N CYS A 10 19.66 10.23 -8.44
CA CYS A 10 20.63 9.29 -8.98
C CYS A 10 19.95 8.13 -9.70
N LYS A 11 20.67 7.56 -10.66
CA LYS A 11 20.27 6.35 -11.38
C LYS A 11 21.26 5.23 -11.15
N PHE A 12 20.78 4.01 -11.05
CA PHE A 12 21.62 2.82 -11.07
C PHE A 12 20.88 1.64 -11.71
N LYS A 13 21.65 0.64 -12.15
CA LYS A 13 21.10 -0.58 -12.75
C LYS A 13 20.66 -1.54 -11.65
N ASN A 14 19.43 -2.04 -11.74
CA ASN A 14 18.97 -3.16 -10.94
C ASN A 14 19.83 -4.40 -11.27
N PRO A 15 20.51 -5.02 -10.29
CA PRO A 15 21.40 -6.15 -10.55
C PRO A 15 20.67 -7.41 -11.01
N ASN A 16 19.37 -7.54 -10.70
CA ASN A 16 18.57 -8.72 -11.01
C ASN A 16 17.86 -8.60 -12.37
N THR A 17 17.48 -7.38 -12.78
CA THR A 17 16.68 -7.15 -14.00
C THR A 17 17.41 -6.34 -15.08
N GLY A 18 18.50 -5.66 -14.74
CA GLY A 18 19.21 -4.75 -15.66
C GLY A 18 18.45 -3.44 -15.97
N HIS A 19 17.25 -3.24 -15.41
CA HIS A 19 16.48 -2.01 -15.58
C HIS A 19 17.10 -0.84 -14.80
N ASP A 20 16.89 0.38 -15.26
CA ASP A 20 17.30 1.57 -14.50
C ASP A 20 16.33 1.78 -13.32
N ILE A 21 16.90 1.97 -12.14
CA ILE A 21 16.21 2.50 -10.96
C ILE A 21 16.62 3.95 -10.80
N ILE A 22 15.63 4.84 -10.72
CA ILE A 22 15.82 6.26 -10.45
C ILE A 22 15.42 6.52 -9.00
N VAL A 23 16.36 7.04 -8.20
CA VAL A 23 16.09 7.48 -6.83
C VAL A 23 15.94 8.99 -6.85
N LYS A 24 14.71 9.44 -6.56
CA LYS A 24 14.35 10.84 -6.42
C LYS A 24 14.33 11.21 -4.94
N ASP A 25 15.48 11.58 -4.37
CA ASP A 25 15.52 12.04 -2.99
C ASP A 25 14.73 13.35 -2.84
N VAL A 26 13.95 13.44 -1.76
CA VAL A 26 13.01 14.54 -1.52
C VAL A 26 12.76 14.72 -0.02
N ILE A 27 12.75 15.98 0.42
CA ILE A 27 12.41 16.34 1.80
C ILE A 27 10.93 16.05 2.10
N ALA A 28 10.64 15.59 3.32
CA ALA A 28 9.34 15.02 3.67
C ALA A 28 8.15 16.00 3.51
N ASP A 29 8.37 17.29 3.78
CA ASP A 29 7.37 18.36 3.61
C ASP A 29 7.03 18.61 2.13
N ALA A 30 8.04 18.66 1.25
CA ALA A 30 7.83 18.75 -0.19
C ALA A 30 7.14 17.49 -0.73
N PHE A 31 7.52 16.32 -0.21
CA PHE A 31 6.89 15.07 -0.60
C PHE A 31 5.41 14.99 -0.18
N LEU A 32 5.08 15.49 1.02
CA LEU A 32 3.69 15.58 1.48
C LEU A 32 2.81 16.44 0.55
N GLN A 33 3.36 17.51 -0.04
CA GLN A 33 2.66 18.27 -1.08
C GLN A 33 2.55 17.48 -2.40
N GLN A 34 3.59 16.74 -2.77
CA GLN A 34 3.63 15.98 -4.02
C GLN A 34 2.66 14.80 -4.03
N ILE A 35 2.43 14.12 -2.90
CA ILE A 35 1.41 13.06 -2.84
C ILE A 35 -0.01 13.60 -3.07
N LEU A 36 -0.26 14.89 -2.82
CA LEU A 36 -1.56 15.52 -3.08
C LEU A 36 -1.68 15.98 -4.53
N LEU A 37 -0.62 16.55 -5.08
CA LEU A 37 -0.64 17.20 -6.39
C LEU A 37 -0.31 16.24 -7.54
N ARG A 38 0.60 15.29 -7.31
CA ARG A 38 1.22 14.45 -8.34
C ARG A 38 1.54 13.02 -7.84
N PRO A 39 0.59 12.30 -7.20
CA PRO A 39 0.86 10.97 -6.65
C PRO A 39 1.32 9.95 -7.71
N ALA A 40 0.84 10.09 -8.96
CA ALA A 40 1.19 9.20 -10.08
C ALA A 40 2.66 9.27 -10.53
N GLU A 41 3.45 10.24 -10.06
CA GLU A 41 4.88 10.35 -10.38
C GLU A 41 5.78 9.41 -9.55
N TYR A 42 5.20 8.69 -8.59
CA TYR A 42 5.89 7.83 -7.64
C TYR A 42 5.48 6.36 -7.80
N ASN A 43 6.43 5.46 -7.54
CA ASN A 43 6.20 4.01 -7.61
C ASN A 43 6.49 3.33 -6.27
N VAL A 44 7.65 3.59 -5.68
CA VAL A 44 8.09 3.03 -4.40
C VAL A 44 8.64 4.16 -3.55
N ILE A 45 8.23 4.20 -2.29
CA ILE A 45 8.65 5.21 -1.32
C ILE A 45 9.39 4.49 -0.20
N ALA A 46 10.64 4.87 0.03
CA ALA A 46 11.42 4.42 1.17
C ALA A 46 11.59 5.59 2.14
N THR A 47 11.20 5.42 3.40
CA THR A 47 11.25 6.48 4.41
C THR A 47 11.41 5.89 5.81
N LEU A 48 11.66 6.75 6.79
CA LEU A 48 11.78 6.37 8.20
C LEU A 48 10.40 6.15 8.83
N ASN A 49 10.37 5.39 9.91
CA ASN A 49 9.16 4.91 10.60
C ASN A 49 8.06 5.99 10.73
N LEU A 50 8.34 7.10 11.43
CA LEU A 50 7.33 8.15 11.68
C LEU A 50 6.81 8.82 10.40
N ASN A 51 7.68 9.05 9.42
CA ASN A 51 7.24 9.63 8.15
C ASN A 51 6.42 8.63 7.35
N GLY A 52 6.80 7.34 7.39
CA GLY A 52 6.06 6.25 6.75
C GLY A 52 4.64 6.12 7.29
N ASP A 53 4.48 6.20 8.60
CA ASP A 53 3.17 6.19 9.28
C ASP A 53 2.24 7.28 8.69
N TYR A 54 2.63 8.56 8.81
CA TYR A 54 1.80 9.67 8.33
C TYR A 54 1.54 9.66 6.82
N ILE A 55 2.56 9.34 6.03
CA ILE A 55 2.46 9.37 4.56
C ILE A 55 1.59 8.21 4.06
N SER A 56 1.76 7.02 4.62
CA SER A 56 0.99 5.84 4.19
C SER A 56 -0.49 6.00 4.50
N ASP A 57 -0.85 6.54 5.66
CA ASP A 57 -2.23 6.90 6.01
C ASP A 57 -2.81 7.97 5.08
N ALA A 58 -2.03 9.02 4.77
CA ALA A 58 -2.46 10.07 3.85
C ALA A 58 -2.72 9.51 2.44
N LEU A 59 -1.87 8.61 1.96
CA LEU A 59 -2.05 7.94 0.65
C LEU A 59 -3.24 6.99 0.67
N ALA A 60 -3.42 6.19 1.73
CA ALA A 60 -4.56 5.31 1.89
C ALA A 60 -5.89 6.10 1.87
N ALA A 61 -5.93 7.25 2.55
CA ALA A 61 -7.09 8.14 2.55
C ALA A 61 -7.47 8.64 1.14
N GLN A 62 -6.50 8.87 0.25
CA GLN A 62 -6.77 9.32 -1.12
C GLN A 62 -7.43 8.26 -2.00
N VAL A 63 -7.25 6.97 -1.69
CA VAL A 63 -7.72 5.85 -2.53
C VAL A 63 -8.94 5.12 -1.95
N GLY A 64 -9.54 5.62 -0.87
CA GLY A 64 -10.74 5.04 -0.25
C GLY A 64 -10.65 4.79 1.24
N GLY A 65 -9.49 5.04 1.86
CA GLY A 65 -9.26 4.93 3.30
C GLY A 65 -8.45 3.70 3.71
N ILE A 66 -8.06 3.68 4.98
CA ILE A 66 -7.22 2.63 5.58
C ILE A 66 -7.88 1.25 5.61
N GLY A 67 -9.22 1.19 5.46
CA GLY A 67 -9.99 -0.07 5.42
C GLY A 67 -9.60 -1.03 4.29
N ILE A 68 -8.84 -0.55 3.29
CA ILE A 68 -8.35 -1.34 2.15
C ILE A 68 -6.84 -1.28 1.95
N ALA A 69 -6.09 -0.71 2.88
CA ALA A 69 -4.63 -0.67 2.80
C ALA A 69 -4.07 -1.92 3.49
N PRO A 70 -3.49 -2.90 2.77
CA PRO A 70 -2.85 -4.06 3.40
C PRO A 70 -1.47 -3.71 3.97
N GLY A 71 -0.98 -4.55 4.88
CA GLY A 71 0.29 -4.37 5.57
C GLY A 71 1.14 -5.64 5.63
N ALA A 72 2.45 -5.46 5.52
CA ALA A 72 3.42 -6.54 5.69
C ALA A 72 4.66 -6.05 6.44
N ASN A 73 5.02 -6.78 7.49
CA ASN A 73 6.24 -6.61 8.26
C ASN A 73 7.18 -7.78 7.91
N LEU A 74 8.28 -7.48 7.23
CA LEU A 74 9.21 -8.49 6.73
C LEU A 74 10.53 -8.45 7.50
N SER A 75 11.06 -9.62 7.81
CA SER A 75 12.42 -9.83 8.34
C SER A 75 13.09 -10.99 7.60
N ASP A 76 14.35 -11.25 7.92
CA ASP A 76 15.11 -12.35 7.30
C ASP A 76 14.57 -13.75 7.65
N SER A 77 13.73 -13.88 8.68
CA SER A 77 13.28 -15.19 9.21
C SER A 77 11.77 -15.31 9.39
N VAL A 78 11.07 -14.19 9.53
CA VAL A 78 9.63 -14.13 9.79
C VAL A 78 9.01 -13.03 8.95
N ALA A 79 7.84 -13.32 8.37
CA ALA A 79 6.97 -12.35 7.73
C ALA A 79 5.63 -12.33 8.46
N MET A 80 5.12 -11.13 8.77
CA MET A 80 3.82 -10.93 9.40
C MET A 80 2.97 -10.02 8.51
N PHE A 81 1.78 -10.49 8.17
CA PHE A 81 0.82 -9.77 7.33
C PHE A 81 -0.37 -9.43 8.20
N GLU A 82 -0.77 -8.16 8.20
CA GLU A 82 -1.81 -7.65 9.09
C GLU A 82 -2.56 -6.51 8.42
N ALA A 83 -3.82 -6.29 8.80
CA ALA A 83 -4.50 -5.06 8.46
C ALA A 83 -3.76 -3.83 9.03
N THR A 84 -3.67 -2.76 8.24
CA THR A 84 -3.05 -1.49 8.69
C THR A 84 -3.93 -0.73 9.68
N HIS A 85 -5.24 -0.98 9.66
CA HIS A 85 -6.17 -0.30 10.54
C HIS A 85 -6.08 -0.82 11.98
N GLY A 86 -6.35 0.06 12.95
CA GLY A 86 -6.47 -0.33 14.36
C GLY A 86 -7.70 -1.22 14.66
N THR A 87 -7.86 -1.59 15.93
CA THR A 87 -8.87 -2.55 16.39
C THR A 87 -10.32 -2.05 16.37
N ALA A 88 -10.52 -0.75 16.22
CA ALA A 88 -11.82 -0.06 16.20
C ALA A 88 -12.87 -0.62 17.21
N PRO A 89 -12.62 -0.63 18.53
CA PRO A 89 -13.41 -1.38 19.52
C PRO A 89 -14.90 -1.06 19.55
N LYS A 90 -15.27 0.18 19.20
CA LYS A 90 -16.66 0.65 19.11
C LYS A 90 -17.51 -0.17 18.13
N TYR A 91 -16.89 -0.84 17.15
CA TYR A 91 -17.57 -1.61 16.12
C TYR A 91 -17.45 -3.13 16.31
N ALA A 92 -16.73 -3.60 17.33
CA ALA A 92 -16.58 -5.03 17.60
C ALA A 92 -17.96 -5.71 17.80
N GLY A 93 -18.14 -6.87 17.15
CA GLY A 93 -19.37 -7.67 17.23
C GLY A 93 -20.58 -7.11 16.49
N LYS A 94 -20.42 -6.09 15.64
CA LYS A 94 -21.54 -5.44 14.92
C LYS A 94 -21.68 -5.82 13.45
N ASP A 95 -20.80 -6.66 12.93
CA ASP A 95 -20.79 -7.10 11.51
C ASP A 95 -20.92 -5.91 10.53
N TYR A 96 -20.01 -4.94 10.70
CA TYR A 96 -20.18 -3.60 10.12
C TYR A 96 -18.94 -3.10 9.37
N VAL A 97 -17.73 -3.48 9.81
CA VAL A 97 -16.47 -2.91 9.31
C VAL A 97 -15.94 -3.67 8.10
N ASN A 98 -15.18 -2.96 7.26
CA ASN A 98 -14.58 -3.49 6.04
C ASN A 98 -13.49 -4.53 6.35
N PRO A 99 -13.59 -5.79 5.88
CA PRO A 99 -12.54 -6.78 6.03
C PRO A 99 -11.43 -6.67 4.96
N GLY A 100 -11.52 -5.71 4.04
CA GLY A 100 -10.70 -5.63 2.84
C GLY A 100 -9.20 -5.57 3.11
N SER A 101 -8.76 -4.74 4.06
CA SER A 101 -7.34 -4.63 4.45
C SER A 101 -6.78 -5.99 4.90
N GLU A 102 -7.50 -6.72 5.76
CA GLU A 102 -7.07 -8.05 6.23
C GLU A 102 -7.06 -9.09 5.10
N ILE A 103 -8.07 -9.08 4.23
CA ILE A 103 -8.13 -9.97 3.06
C ILE A 103 -6.97 -9.70 2.09
N LEU A 104 -6.63 -8.43 1.87
CA LEU A 104 -5.51 -8.03 1.01
C LEU A 104 -4.16 -8.32 1.69
N SER A 105 -4.07 -8.27 3.02
CA SER A 105 -2.87 -8.74 3.73
C SER A 105 -2.70 -10.26 3.60
N ALA A 106 -3.78 -11.03 3.60
CA ALA A 106 -3.74 -12.46 3.28
C ALA A 106 -3.31 -12.72 1.82
N GLU A 107 -3.72 -11.87 0.88
CA GLU A 107 -3.22 -11.91 -0.50
C GLU A 107 -1.70 -11.73 -0.55
N MET A 108 -1.16 -10.70 0.14
CA MET A 108 0.28 -10.46 0.21
C MET A 108 1.02 -11.66 0.82
N MET A 109 0.44 -12.30 1.83
CA MET A 109 0.99 -13.51 2.44
C MET A 109 1.07 -14.67 1.45
N LEU A 110 -0.04 -14.96 0.74
CA LEU A 110 -0.08 -16.03 -0.26
C LEU A 110 0.93 -15.79 -1.37
N ARG A 111 1.04 -14.54 -1.83
CA ARG A 111 2.04 -14.13 -2.82
C ARG A 111 3.46 -14.32 -2.31
N HIS A 112 3.74 -13.95 -1.06
CA HIS A 112 5.03 -14.18 -0.42
C HIS A 112 5.40 -15.67 -0.32
N MET A 113 4.42 -16.55 -0.10
CA MET A 113 4.60 -18.00 -0.08
C MET A 113 4.71 -18.64 -1.48
N GLY A 114 4.57 -17.85 -2.55
CA GLY A 114 4.58 -18.31 -3.94
C GLY A 114 3.26 -18.90 -4.44
N TRP A 115 2.17 -18.78 -3.67
CA TRP A 115 0.83 -19.27 -4.02
C TRP A 115 0.09 -18.25 -4.89
N ASN A 116 0.67 -17.94 -6.05
CA ASN A 116 0.23 -16.84 -6.91
C ASN A 116 -1.21 -17.01 -7.41
N GLU A 117 -1.64 -18.22 -7.78
CA GLU A 117 -3.00 -18.48 -8.24
C GLU A 117 -4.05 -18.13 -7.17
N ALA A 118 -3.78 -18.47 -5.90
CA ALA A 118 -4.66 -18.17 -4.79
C ALA A 118 -4.68 -16.65 -4.49
N ALA A 119 -3.52 -15.99 -4.56
CA ALA A 119 -3.41 -14.54 -4.40
C ALA A 119 -4.22 -13.80 -5.49
N ASP A 120 -4.07 -14.20 -6.76
CA ASP A 120 -4.77 -13.59 -7.89
C ASP A 120 -6.29 -13.81 -7.83
N LEU A 121 -6.73 -14.96 -7.28
CA LEU A 121 -8.15 -15.21 -7.00
C LEU A 121 -8.72 -14.24 -5.96
N ILE A 122 -7.96 -13.89 -4.90
CA ILE A 122 -8.41 -12.90 -3.91
C ILE A 122 -8.62 -11.54 -4.59
N ILE A 123 -7.64 -11.07 -5.38
CA ILE A 123 -7.77 -9.79 -6.11
C ILE A 123 -9.02 -9.80 -7.01
N THR A 124 -9.17 -10.85 -7.81
CA THR A 124 -10.32 -10.99 -8.72
C THR A 124 -11.66 -10.96 -7.98
N CYS A 125 -11.76 -11.61 -6.82
CA CYS A 125 -12.98 -11.66 -6.01
C CYS A 125 -13.28 -10.33 -5.31
N MET A 126 -12.25 -9.61 -4.86
CA MET A 126 -12.38 -8.26 -4.29
C MET A 126 -12.94 -7.29 -5.34
N GLU A 127 -12.36 -7.29 -6.54
CA GLU A 127 -12.84 -6.46 -7.66
C GLU A 127 -14.30 -6.75 -8.00
N LYS A 128 -14.66 -8.04 -8.12
CA LYS A 128 -16.05 -8.45 -8.41
C LYS A 128 -17.04 -8.00 -7.33
N SER A 129 -16.67 -8.12 -6.05
CA SER A 129 -17.53 -7.71 -4.93
C SER A 129 -17.81 -6.21 -4.92
N ILE A 130 -16.77 -5.41 -5.19
CA ILE A 130 -16.90 -3.95 -5.29
C ILE A 130 -17.75 -3.57 -6.50
N LEU A 131 -17.49 -4.15 -7.68
CA LEU A 131 -18.26 -3.88 -8.90
C LEU A 131 -19.72 -4.31 -8.79
N SER A 132 -20.02 -5.37 -8.03
CA SER A 132 -21.40 -5.79 -7.75
C SER A 132 -22.09 -4.94 -6.67
N LYS A 133 -21.42 -3.90 -6.14
CA LYS A 133 -21.90 -3.02 -5.06
C LYS A 133 -22.24 -3.74 -3.75
N ASN A 134 -21.67 -4.93 -3.52
CA ASN A 134 -21.77 -5.64 -2.25
C ASN A 134 -20.62 -5.19 -1.36
N VAL A 135 -20.81 -4.04 -0.72
CA VAL A 135 -19.75 -3.33 0.00
C VAL A 135 -20.19 -2.95 1.41
N THR A 136 -19.21 -2.77 2.29
CA THR A 136 -19.43 -2.26 3.64
C THR A 136 -19.75 -0.75 3.64
N TYR A 137 -20.20 -0.24 4.78
CA TYR A 137 -20.76 1.11 4.90
C TYR A 137 -19.81 2.23 4.45
N ASP A 138 -18.49 2.03 4.60
CA ASP A 138 -17.43 2.96 4.27
C ASP A 138 -17.36 3.17 2.75
N PHE A 139 -17.43 2.09 1.98
CA PHE A 139 -17.52 2.14 0.53
C PHE A 139 -18.90 2.58 0.02
N ALA A 140 -19.97 2.18 0.69
CA ALA A 140 -21.32 2.60 0.30
C ALA A 140 -21.52 4.13 0.35
N ARG A 141 -20.69 4.87 1.10
CA ARG A 141 -20.71 6.34 1.13
C ARG A 141 -19.95 7.01 -0.03
N LEU A 142 -19.13 6.25 -0.74
CA LEU A 142 -18.28 6.72 -1.84
C LEU A 142 -18.85 6.39 -3.23
N LEU A 143 -19.85 5.49 -3.30
CA LEU A 143 -20.57 5.06 -4.50
C LEU A 143 -21.88 5.85 -4.71
#